data_AF-A0A7X3UIZ2-F1
#
_entry.id   AF-A0A7X3UIZ2-F1
#
_cell.length_a   1.000
_cell.length_b   1.000
_cell.length_c   1.000
_cell.angle_alpha   90.00
_cell.angle_beta   90.00
_cell.angle_gamma   90.00
#
_symmetry.space_group_name_H-M   'P 1'
#
loop_
_entity.id
_entity.type
_entity.pdbx_description
1 polymer ?
#
loop_
_entity_poly.entity_id
_entity_poly.type
_entity_poly.pdbx_seq_one_letter_code
_entity_poly.pdbx_strand_id
1 'polypeptide(L)'
;MATRRPRKTGPSPAQVLDAVQKGEISSLYYFHGEEDFQRDQLLNTLVETLIEPAARPFNLDIYRAEDIDIPQVIAQALTFPMMAQRRLIVLKNADRLPDSATPE
;
A
#
# COMPACT_ATOMS: atom_id res chain seq x y z
N MET A 1 -34.50 10.48 6.65
CA MET A 1 -33.93 9.24 7.19
C MET A 1 -32.85 8.76 6.24
N ALA A 2 -31.57 8.95 6.58
CA ALA A 2 -30.45 8.54 5.72
C ALA A 2 -30.10 7.08 5.99
N THR A 3 -30.34 6.21 5.01
CA THR A 3 -30.02 4.78 5.07
C THR A 3 -28.50 4.61 5.08
N ARG A 4 -27.92 4.29 6.24
CA ARG A 4 -26.51 3.88 6.35
C ARG A 4 -26.31 2.61 5.53
N ARG A 5 -25.53 2.68 4.45
CA ARG A 5 -25.03 1.49 3.74
C ARG A 5 -24.25 0.62 4.74
N PRO A 6 -24.44 -0.71 4.78
CA PRO A 6 -23.63 -1.57 5.63
C PRO A 6 -22.15 -1.40 5.26
N ARG A 7 -21.28 -1.19 6.27
CA ARG A 7 -19.83 -1.18 6.03
C ARG A 7 -19.44 -2.57 5.52
N LYS A 8 -19.09 -2.69 4.24
CA LYS A 8 -18.38 -3.86 3.75
C LYS A 8 -17.03 -3.88 4.45
N THR A 9 -16.83 -4.81 5.37
CA THR A 9 -15.50 -5.10 5.91
C THR A 9 -14.65 -5.64 4.77
N GLY A 10 -13.47 -5.07 4.55
CA GLY A 10 -12.52 -5.56 3.55
C GLY A 10 -12.02 -6.97 3.88
N PRO A 11 -11.19 -7.57 3.01
CA PRO A 11 -10.57 -8.86 3.29
C PRO A 11 -9.71 -8.79 4.56
N SER A 12 -9.69 -9.88 5.32
CA SER A 12 -8.78 -10.05 6.45
C SER A 12 -7.31 -10.11 5.99
N PRO A 13 -6.33 -9.83 6.87
CA PRO A 13 -4.91 -9.97 6.55
C PRO A 13 -4.54 -11.34 5.98
N ALA A 14 -5.10 -12.42 6.54
CA ALA A 14 -4.87 -13.78 6.07
C ALA A 14 -5.37 -14.00 4.64
N GLN A 15 -6.54 -13.45 4.28
CA GLN A 15 -7.08 -13.53 2.92
C GLN A 15 -6.23 -12.74 1.93
N VAL A 16 -5.69 -11.59 2.34
CA VAL A 16 -4.76 -10.80 1.52
C VAL A 16 -3.48 -11.59 1.25
N LEU A 17 -2.92 -12.23 2.28
CA LEU A 17 -1.70 -13.04 2.14
C LEU A 17 -1.91 -14.26 1.24
N ASP A 18 -3.02 -14.97 1.40
CA ASP A 18 -3.37 -16.13 0.56
C ASP A 18 -3.54 -15.73 -0.91
N ALA A 19 -4.21 -14.60 -1.18
CA ALA A 19 -4.33 -14.05 -2.54
C ALA A 19 -2.95 -13.70 -3.14
N VAL A 20 -2.08 -13.05 -2.36
CA VAL A 20 -0.74 -12.66 -2.81
C VAL A 20 0.12 -13.89 -3.11
N GLN A 21 0.04 -14.93 -2.29
CA GLN A 21 0.72 -16.22 -2.55
C GLN A 21 0.23 -16.90 -3.83
N LYS A 22 -1.04 -16.73 -4.19
CA LYS A 22 -1.63 -17.21 -5.46
C LYS A 22 -1.29 -16.32 -6.66
N GLY A 23 -0.59 -15.21 -6.45
CA GLY A 23 -0.28 -14.22 -7.49
C GLY A 23 -1.44 -13.27 -7.81
N GLU A 24 -2.54 -13.34 -7.04
CA GLU A 24 -3.71 -12.46 -7.15
C GLU A 24 -3.44 -11.12 -6.46
N ILE A 25 -2.53 -10.34 -7.05
CA ILE A 25 -2.02 -9.11 -6.47
C ILE A 25 -2.84 -7.92 -6.99
N SER A 26 -3.42 -7.17 -6.06
CA SER A 26 -4.13 -5.92 -6.36
C SER A 26 -3.14 -4.76 -6.54
N SER A 27 -3.49 -3.78 -7.36
CA SER A 27 -2.66 -2.60 -7.60
C SER A 27 -2.63 -1.61 -6.43
N LEU A 28 -3.61 -1.68 -5.52
CA LEU A 28 -3.74 -0.79 -4.37
C LEU A 28 -4.25 -1.55 -3.15
N TYR A 29 -3.58 -1.35 -2.01
CA TYR A 29 -3.98 -1.84 -0.71
C TYR A 29 -4.11 -0.68 0.27
N TYR A 30 -5.19 -0.66 1.04
CA TYR A 30 -5.39 0.30 2.13
C TYR A 30 -5.56 -0.45 3.45
N PHE A 31 -4.53 -0.41 4.28
CA PHE A 31 -4.55 -1.02 5.62
C PHE A 31 -4.99 -0.01 6.65
N HIS A 32 -6.08 -0.32 7.34
CA HIS A 32 -6.60 0.50 8.44
C HIS A 32 -6.92 -0.40 9.63
N GLY A 33 -6.91 0.17 10.83
CA GLY A 33 -7.16 -0.56 12.08
C GLY A 33 -6.30 -0.04 13.21
N GLU A 34 -6.71 -0.35 14.44
CA GLU A 34 -6.09 0.15 15.68
C GLU A 34 -4.75 -0.53 16.01
N GLU A 35 -4.50 -1.73 15.45
CA GLU A 35 -3.30 -2.51 15.75
C GLU A 35 -2.18 -2.29 14.73
N ASP A 36 -1.22 -1.43 15.06
CA ASP A 36 -0.07 -1.13 14.20
C ASP A 36 0.80 -2.36 13.90
N PHE A 37 1.01 -3.24 14.89
CA PHE A 37 1.86 -4.43 14.75
C PHE A 37 1.39 -5.35 13.63
N GLN A 38 0.08 -5.61 13.55
CA GLN A 38 -0.47 -6.47 12.50
C GLN A 38 -0.32 -5.85 11.11
N ARG A 39 -0.48 -4.53 10.99
CA ARG A 39 -0.31 -3.82 9.70
C ARG A 39 1.14 -3.85 9.24
N ASP A 40 2.08 -3.59 10.14
CA ASP A 40 3.51 -3.64 9.82
C ASP A 40 3.96 -5.07 9.48
N GLN A 41 3.46 -6.09 10.19
CA GLN A 41 3.74 -7.48 9.85
C GLN A 41 3.21 -7.83 8.45
N LEU A 42 1.95 -7.50 8.15
CA LEU A 42 1.35 -7.73 6.83
C LEU A 42 2.15 -7.01 5.73
N LEU A 43 2.49 -5.74 5.94
CA LEU A 43 3.28 -4.95 5.01
C LEU A 43 4.65 -5.57 4.74
N ASN A 44 5.36 -6.00 5.78
CA ASN A 44 6.66 -6.64 5.64
C ASN A 44 6.56 -7.94 4.84
N THR A 45 5.56 -8.78 5.14
CA THR A 45 5.33 -10.02 4.38
C THR A 45 5.01 -9.73 2.91
N LEU A 46 4.25 -8.68 2.60
CA LEU A 46 3.99 -8.26 1.23
C LEU A 46 5.26 -7.80 0.53
N VAL A 47 6.07 -6.95 1.17
CA VAL A 47 7.36 -6.51 0.61
C VAL A 47 8.26 -7.72 0.30
N GLU A 48 8.33 -8.68 1.23
CA GLU A 48 9.13 -9.89 1.07
C GLU A 48 8.64 -10.80 -0.05
N THR A 49 7.33 -10.90 -0.22
CA THR A 49 6.74 -11.75 -1.26
C THR A 49 6.79 -11.10 -2.64
N LEU A 50 6.67 -9.78 -2.72
CA LEU A 50 6.53 -9.05 -3.98
C LEU A 50 7.88 -8.61 -4.57
N ILE A 51 8.88 -8.33 -3.73
CA ILE A 51 10.17 -7.79 -4.16
C ILE A 51 11.33 -8.52 -3.49
N GLU A 52 12.14 -9.14 -4.33
CA GLU A 52 13.39 -9.78 -3.92
C GLU A 52 14.32 -8.80 -3.21
N PRO A 53 15.03 -9.21 -2.14
CA PRO A 53 15.88 -8.32 -1.34
C PRO A 53 16.85 -7.46 -2.16
N ALA A 54 17.48 -8.02 -3.20
CA ALA A 54 18.43 -7.32 -4.05
C ALA A 54 17.78 -6.23 -4.94
N ALA A 55 16.50 -6.35 -5.26
CA ALA A 55 15.76 -5.41 -6.10
C ALA A 55 15.09 -4.29 -5.30
N ARG A 56 14.93 -4.44 -3.97
CA ARG A 56 14.27 -3.46 -3.10
C ARG A 56 14.83 -2.04 -3.21
N PRO A 57 16.16 -1.81 -3.24
CA PRO A 57 16.70 -0.45 -3.32
C PRO A 57 16.23 0.37 -4.53
N PHE A 58 15.75 -0.30 -5.59
CA PHE A 58 15.30 0.34 -6.83
C PHE A 58 13.78 0.26 -7.04
N ASN A 59 13.12 -0.69 -6.38
CA ASN A 59 11.72 -1.02 -6.63
C ASN A 59 10.81 -0.83 -5.42
N LEU A 60 11.36 -0.47 -4.25
CA LEU A 60 10.62 -0.19 -3.03
C LEU A 60 10.91 1.23 -2.56
N ASP A 61 9.87 2.05 -2.47
CA ASP A 61 9.94 3.35 -1.83
C ASP A 61 8.94 3.42 -0.68
N ILE A 62 9.38 3.96 0.46
CA ILE A 62 8.57 4.11 1.66
C ILE A 62 8.50 5.59 2.03
N TYR A 63 7.29 6.12 2.03
CA TYR A 63 6.97 7.51 2.34
C TYR A 63 6.18 7.62 3.64
N ARG A 64 6.23 8.79 4.27
CA ARG A 64 5.34 9.19 5.37
C ARG A 64 4.47 10.35 4.89
N ALA A 65 3.18 10.30 5.16
CA ALA A 65 2.22 11.31 4.69
C ALA A 65 2.58 12.76 5.04
N GLU A 66 3.29 12.96 6.16
CA GLU A 66 3.64 14.29 6.69
C GLU A 66 4.74 14.99 5.90
N ASP A 67 5.56 14.24 5.15
CA ASP A 67 6.79 14.73 4.52
C ASP A 67 6.76 14.62 2.99
N ILE A 68 5.58 14.48 2.37
CA ILE A 68 5.48 14.20 0.93
C ILE A 68 4.55 15.13 0.15
N ASP A 69 4.84 15.20 -1.14
CA ASP A 69 3.93 15.69 -2.18
C ASP A 69 3.23 14.50 -2.87
N ILE A 70 1.90 14.44 -2.79
CA ILE A 70 1.11 13.32 -3.34
C ILE A 70 1.30 13.16 -4.86
N PRO A 71 1.22 14.22 -5.68
CA PRO A 71 1.60 14.18 -7.09
C PRO A 71 2.95 13.51 -7.36
N GLN A 72 3.98 13.79 -6.55
CA GLN A 72 5.29 13.17 -6.70
C GLN A 72 5.25 11.66 -6.41
N VAL A 73 4.56 11.25 -5.35
CA VAL A 73 4.41 9.82 -5.01
C VAL A 73 3.65 9.07 -6.10
N ILE A 74 2.60 9.67 -6.67
CA ILE A 74 1.86 9.11 -7.80
C ILE A 74 2.77 8.99 -9.03
N ALA A 75 3.51 10.04 -9.37
CA ALA A 75 4.45 10.02 -10.50
C ALA A 75 5.49 8.89 -10.34
N GLN A 76 5.97 8.67 -9.11
CA GLN A 76 6.87 7.56 -8.79
C GLN A 76 6.18 6.20 -8.84
N ALA A 77 4.90 6.07 -8.47
CA ALA A 77 4.15 4.82 -8.61
C ALA A 77 3.96 4.42 -10.09
N LEU A 78 3.98 5.39 -11.00
CA LEU A 78 3.82 5.20 -12.45
C LEU A 78 5.14 4.90 -13.19
N THR A 79 6.29 4.93 -12.51
CA THR A 79 7.57 4.56 -13.15
C THR A 79 7.69 3.04 -13.32
N PHE A 80 8.36 2.62 -14.39
CA PHE A 80 8.61 1.20 -14.63
C PHE A 80 9.55 0.60 -13.57
N PRO A 81 9.31 -0.66 -13.15
CA PRO A 81 10.22 -1.37 -12.25
C PRO A 81 11.57 -1.62 -12.93
N MET A 82 12.64 -1.57 -12.12
CA MET A 82 14.01 -1.81 -12.56
C MET A 82 14.42 -3.26 -12.28
N MET A 83 14.57 -4.06 -13.34
CA MET A 83 14.99 -5.48 -13.24
C MET A 83 14.13 -6.30 -12.26
N ALA A 84 12.85 -5.96 -12.12
CA ALA A 84 11.89 -6.63 -11.24
C ALA A 84 10.52 -6.72 -11.92
N GLN A 85 9.65 -7.59 -11.41
CA GLN A 85 8.28 -7.71 -11.93
C GLN A 85 7.39 -6.53 -11.54
N ARG A 86 7.67 -5.90 -10.39
CA ARG A 86 6.80 -4.91 -9.76
C ARG A 86 7.61 -3.84 -9.05
N ARG A 87 7.02 -2.66 -8.98
CA ARG A 87 7.45 -1.55 -8.13
C ARG A 87 6.40 -1.37 -7.04
N LEU A 88 6.85 -1.24 -5.80
CA LEU A 88 6.01 -1.12 -4.61
C LEU A 88 6.26 0.23 -3.95
N ILE A 89 5.19 1.00 -3.81
CA ILE A 89 5.20 2.27 -3.08
C ILE A 89 4.40 2.08 -1.81
N VAL A 90 4.98 2.43 -0.68
CA VAL A 90 4.36 2.33 0.64
C VAL A 90 4.17 3.71 1.20
N LEU A 91 2.93 4.09 1.50
CA LEU A 91 2.62 5.33 2.21
C LEU A 91 2.21 5.01 3.65
N LYS A 92 3.04 5.41 4.62
CA LYS A 92 2.74 5.29 6.04
C LYS A 92 1.97 6.51 6.55
N ASN A 93 1.13 6.29 7.56
CA ASN A 93 0.30 7.30 8.23
C ASN A 93 -0.59 8.09 7.25
N ALA A 94 -1.18 7.40 6.27
CA ALA A 94 -1.99 8.02 5.21
C ALA A 94 -3.21 8.80 5.75
N ASP A 95 -3.64 8.53 6.98
CA ASP A 95 -4.66 9.29 7.71
C ASP A 95 -4.25 10.75 7.99
N ARG A 96 -2.96 11.08 7.92
CA ARG A 96 -2.43 12.44 8.10
C ARG A 96 -2.34 13.25 6.80
N LEU A 97 -2.80 12.70 5.68
CA LEU A 97 -2.85 13.45 4.44
C LEU A 97 -3.83 14.63 4.57
N PRO A 98 -3.47 15.83 4.08
CA PRO A 98 -4.38 16.96 4.08
C PRO A 98 -5.55 16.70 3.12
N ASP A 99 -6.76 17.17 3.47
CA ASP A 99 -7.98 17.03 2.63
C ASP A 99 -7.80 17.64 1.22
N SER A 100 -6.90 18.60 1.08
CA SER A 100 -6.54 19.23 -0.21
C SER A 100 -5.70 18.34 -1.13
N ALA A 101 -5.35 17.13 -0.72
CA ALA A 101 -4.54 16.19 -1.51
C ALA A 101 -5.29 15.50 -2.65
N THR A 102 -6.54 15.87 -2.91
CA THR A 102 -7.32 15.35 -4.04
C THR A 102 -6.80 16.00 -5.32
N PRO A 103 -6.24 15.24 -6.28
CA PRO A 103 -5.93 15.79 -7.59
C PRO A 103 -7.23 16.23 -8.27
N GLU A 104 -7.25 17.43 -8.86
CA GLU A 104 -8.33 17.85 -9.78
C GLU A 104 -8.41 16.93 -11.01
#